data_AF-A0A328SK10-F1
#
_entry.id   AF-A0A328SK10-F1
#
_cell.length_a   1.000
_cell.length_b   1.000
_cell.length_c   1.000
_cell.angle_alpha   90.00
_cell.angle_beta   90.00
_cell.angle_gamma   90.00
#
_symmetry.space_group_name_H-M   'P 1'
#
loop_
_entity.id
_entity.type
_entity.pdbx_description
1 polymer ?
#
loop_
_entity_poly.entity_id
_entity_poly.type
_entity_poly.pdbx_seq_one_letter_code
_entity_poly.pdbx_strand_id
1 'polypeptide(L)' 'VNSGKVVFKINGKTVKDSNGKVIYAKVINNQVSVEYTLPANMKAGTYNITAVLTSSEYGRLEDVKTLTVES' A
#
# COMPACT_ATOMS: atom_id res chain seq x y z
N VAL A 1 6.49 -15.34 -8.39
CA VAL A 1 7.01 -14.35 -7.42
C VAL A 1 6.60 -14.74 -6.00
N ASN A 2 7.52 -15.35 -5.25
CA ASN A 2 7.32 -15.64 -3.81
C ASN A 2 8.30 -14.84 -2.93
N SER A 3 9.03 -13.89 -3.53
CA SER A 3 10.11 -13.13 -2.92
C SER A 3 9.86 -11.63 -3.10
N GLY A 4 10.17 -10.86 -2.05
CA GLY A 4 10.01 -9.41 -2.03
C GLY A 4 9.00 -8.92 -1.00
N LYS A 5 8.96 -7.60 -0.86
CA LYS A 5 8.07 -6.88 0.05
C LYS A 5 7.32 -5.80 -0.73
N VAL A 6 6.06 -5.62 -0.38
CA VAL A 6 5.23 -4.54 -0.91
C VAL A 6 4.96 -3.52 0.19
N VAL A 7 5.04 -2.25 -0.15
CA VAL A 7 4.52 -1.15 0.67
C VAL A 7 3.38 -0.46 -0.06
N PHE A 8 2.35 -0.09 0.70
CA PHE A 8 1.23 0.69 0.18
C PHE A 8 1.41 2.17 0.52
N LYS A 9 0.96 3.03 -0.38
CA LYS A 9 0.96 4.48 -0.20
C LYS A 9 -0.41 5.06 -0.54
N ILE A 10 -0.80 6.11 0.19
CA ILE A 10 -1.97 6.95 -0.10
C ILE A 10 -1.46 8.35 -0.38
N ASN A 11 -1.72 8.87 -1.58
CA ASN A 11 -1.17 10.14 -2.08
C ASN A 11 0.35 10.26 -1.84
N GLY A 12 1.09 9.19 -2.15
CA GLY A 12 2.55 9.12 -2.00
C GLY A 12 3.06 8.85 -0.57
N LYS A 13 2.22 9.01 0.45
CA LYS A 13 2.57 8.76 1.87
C LYS A 13 2.45 7.28 2.19
N THR A 14 3.49 6.71 2.77
CA THR A 14 3.51 5.29 3.14
C THR A 14 2.53 5.00 4.27
N VAL A 15 1.73 3.95 4.08
CA VAL A 15 0.78 3.43 5.06
C VAL A 15 1.54 2.86 6.27
N LYS A 16 1.03 3.14 7.47
CA LYS A 16 1.61 2.76 8.75
C LYS A 16 0.55 2.12 9.65
N ASP A 17 1.00 1.27 10.57
CA ASP A 17 0.18 0.72 11.64
C ASP A 17 -0.13 1.78 12.71
N SER A 18 -0.94 1.40 13.71
CA SER A 18 -1.33 2.27 14.83
C SER A 18 -0.15 2.77 15.68
N ASN A 19 1.00 2.10 15.62
CA ASN A 19 2.22 2.49 16.31
C ASN A 19 3.12 3.39 15.43
N GLY A 20 2.68 3.76 14.23
CA GLY A 20 3.42 4.59 13.30
C GLY A 20 4.53 3.86 12.54
N LYS A 21 4.57 2.52 12.60
CA LYS A 21 5.52 1.68 11.87
C LYS A 21 4.99 1.36 10.48
N VAL A 22 5.89 1.34 9.48
CA VAL A 22 5.54 1.00 8.10
C VAL A 22 5.03 -0.44 8.01
N ILE A 23 3.90 -0.61 7.32
CA ILE A 23 3.37 -1.93 7.00
C ILE A 23 4.13 -2.47 5.78
N TYR A 24 4.92 -3.52 5.98
CA TYR A 24 5.57 -4.28 4.91
C TYR A 24 4.82 -5.58 4.69
N ALA A 25 4.21 -5.73 3.52
CA ALA A 25 3.44 -6.92 3.19
C ALA A 25 4.29 -7.90 2.38
N LYS A 26 4.33 -9.16 2.83
CA LYS A 26 5.09 -10.22 2.17
C LYS A 26 4.27 -10.80 1.02
N VAL A 27 4.93 -11.03 -0.12
CA VAL A 27 4.30 -11.74 -1.25
C VAL A 27 4.12 -13.22 -0.89
N ILE A 28 2.89 -13.71 -0.91
CA ILE A 28 2.54 -15.11 -0.66
C ILE A 28 1.66 -15.56 -1.82
N ASN A 29 2.06 -16.64 -2.51
CA ASN A 29 1.33 -17.18 -3.66
C ASN A 29 1.04 -16.11 -4.74
N ASN A 30 2.05 -15.31 -5.09
CA ASN A 30 1.96 -14.19 -6.04
C ASN A 30 0.98 -13.08 -5.65
N GLN A 31 0.49 -13.05 -4.41
CA GLN A 31 -0.46 -12.06 -3.94
C GLN A 31 0.03 -11.37 -2.67
N VAL A 32 -0.50 -10.16 -2.47
CA VAL A 32 -0.28 -9.36 -1.27
C VAL A 32 -1.61 -8.75 -0.88
N SER A 33 -1.93 -8.80 0.41
CA SER A 33 -3.05 -8.09 1.01
C SER A 33 -2.58 -7.36 2.27
N VAL A 34 -3.18 -6.20 2.53
CA VAL A 34 -3.00 -5.41 3.76
C VAL A 34 -4.37 -4.93 4.18
N GLU A 35 -4.71 -5.18 5.44
CA GLU A 35 -5.83 -4.51 6.08
C GLU A 35 -5.39 -3.13 6.55
N TYR A 36 -6.14 -2.10 6.16
CA TYR A 36 -5.88 -0.73 6.55
C TYR A 36 -7.18 -0.02 6.89
N THR A 37 -7.29 0.43 8.13
CA THR A 37 -8.42 1.26 8.57
C THR A 37 -8.17 2.70 8.12
N LEU A 38 -9.11 3.25 7.35
CA LEU A 38 -9.06 4.66 6.96
C LEU A 38 -9.13 5.55 8.22
N PRO A 39 -8.30 6.59 8.34
CA PRO A 39 -8.39 7.54 9.44
C PRO A 39 -9.77 8.21 9.48
N ALA A 40 -10.34 8.37 10.68
CA ALA A 40 -11.67 9.00 10.85
C ALA A 40 -11.75 10.44 10.32
N ASN A 41 -10.61 11.12 10.19
CA ASN A 41 -10.50 12.48 9.65
C ASN A 41 -10.13 12.52 8.16
N MET A 42 -10.14 11.38 7.47
CA MET A 42 -9.96 11.32 6.02
C MET A 42 -11.19 11.95 5.35
N LYS A 43 -10.94 12.92 4.47
CA LYS A 43 -12.01 13.67 3.80
C LYS A 43 -12.58 12.86 2.63
N ALA A 44 -13.80 13.19 2.22
CA ALA A 44 -14.32 12.75 0.93
C ALA A 44 -13.41 13.29 -0.20
N GLY A 45 -13.21 12.49 -1.24
CA GLY A 45 -12.36 12.82 -2.38
C GLY A 45 -11.66 11.60 -2.99
N THR A 46 -10.88 11.86 -4.04
CA THR A 46 -10.10 10.83 -4.74
C THR A 46 -8.65 10.83 -4.27
N TYR A 47 -8.13 9.64 -3.99
CA TYR A 47 -6.80 9.38 -3.47
C TYR A 47 -6.06 8.41 -4.39
N ASN A 48 -4.80 8.69 -4.68
CA ASN A 48 -3.94 7.74 -5.36
C ASN A 48 -3.46 6.68 -4.36
N ILE A 49 -3.73 5.42 -4.68
CA ILE A 49 -3.21 4.25 -3.98
C ILE A 49 -2.07 3.68 -4.81
N THR A 50 -0.88 3.60 -4.23
CA THR A 50 0.30 3.03 -4.90
C THR A 50 0.73 1.77 -4.17
N ALA A 51 0.89 0.67 -4.89
CA ALA A 51 1.59 -0.52 -4.43
C ALA A 51 3.02 -0.48 -4.98
N VAL A 52 4.02 -0.56 -4.11
CA VAL A 52 5.44 -0.59 -4.50
C VAL A 52 6.05 -1.91 -4.07
N LEU A 53 6.37 -2.77 -5.04
CA LEU A 53 7.14 -3.98 -4.83
C LEU A 53 8.63 -3.65 -4.80
N THR A 54 9.35 -4.22 -3.83
CA THR A 54 10.82 -4.28 -3.83
C THR A 54 11.23 -5.74 -3.69
N SER A 55 11.90 -6.26 -4.71
CA SER A 55 12.43 -7.63 -4.76
C SER A 55 13.84 -7.63 -5.34
N SER A 56 14.66 -8.60 -4.94
CA SER A 56 15.99 -8.81 -5.54
C SER A 56 15.91 -9.31 -6.98
N GLU A 57 14.83 -9.99 -7.36
CA GLU A 57 14.65 -10.56 -8.70
C GLU A 57 14.20 -9.53 -9.74
N TYR A 58 13.25 -8.67 -9.37
CA TYR A 58 12.61 -7.72 -10.30
C TYR A 58 12.96 -6.25 -10.01
N GLY A 59 13.78 -6.00 -8.98
CA GLY A 59 14.05 -4.66 -8.50
C GLY A 59 12.81 -3.99 -7.91
N ARG A 60 12.57 -2.74 -8.32
CA ARG A 60 11.44 -1.93 -7.85
C ARG A 60 10.37 -1.84 -8.94
N LEU A 61 9.16 -2.28 -8.62
CA LEU A 61 7.98 -2.11 -9.46
C LEU A 61 6.93 -1.29 -8.71
N GLU A 62 6.14 -0.52 -9.44
CA GLU A 62 5.03 0.26 -8.88
C GLU A 62 3.79 0.14 -9.76
N ASP A 63 2.63 0.10 -9.11
CA ASP A 63 1.34 0.29 -9.76
C ASP A 63 0.52 1.34 -8.99
N VAL A 64 -0.23 2.15 -9.72
CA VAL A 64 -1.05 3.24 -9.17
C VAL A 64 -2.50 3.00 -9.56
N LYS A 65 -3.39 3.17 -8.59
CA LYS A 65 -4.85 3.13 -8.73
C LYS A 65 -5.46 4.27 -7.93
N THR A 66 -6.77 4.47 -8.08
CA THR A 66 -7.52 5.51 -7.35
C THR A 66 -8.50 4.89 -6.37
N LEU A 67 -8.62 5.47 -5.18
CA LEU A 67 -9.66 5.22 -4.19
C LEU A 67 -10.51 6.48 -4.05
N THR A 68 -11.82 6.38 -4.22
CA THR A 68 -12.75 7.48 -3.95
C THR A 68 -13.43 7.23 -2.61
N VAL A 69 -13.33 8.21 -1.71
CA VAL A 69 -14.08 8.26 -0.45
C VAL A 69 -15.26 9.19 -0.65
N GLU A 70 -16.46 8.71 -0.40
CA GLU A 70 -17.70 9.50 -0.50
C GLU A 70 -18.13 9.97 0.89
N SER A 71 -18.92 11.05 0.93
CA SER A 71 -19.47 11.67 2.14
C SER A 71 -20.80 11.07 2.56
#